data_AF-A0A962Z9E3-F1
#
_entry.id   AF-A0A962Z9E3-F1
#
_cell.length_a   1.000
_cell.length_b   1.000
_cell.length_c   1.000
_cell.angle_alpha   90.00
_cell.angle_beta   90.00
_cell.angle_gamma   90.00
#
_symmetry.space_group_name_H-M   'P 1'
#
loop_
_entity.id
_entity.type
_entity.pdbx_description
1 polymer ?
#
loop_
_entity_poly.entity_id
_entity_poly.type
_entity_poly.pdbx_seq_one_letter_code
_entity_poly.pdbx_strand_id
1 'polypeptide(L)'
;MLFSDAEANALLDDHASRATHLAVHSAYPGATGASEVSSARVAAGWGSAAARELDLSAAVSLSMPAGSTAAWVSRWSAISGGSFLGATPIGGSGSKEVQVDTTADTIVSEGHGFSNGDRVVFYNGTAPGGLTAGNEYFVVGSTADSFQVSASDGGAVINLTSDGDVGLLVDGIVTETFGNAGTMTISALTISI
;
A
#
# COMPACT_ATOMS: atom_id res chain seq x y z
N MET A 1 12.39 -16.83 -2.03
CA MET A 1 13.74 -17.05 -2.58
C MET A 1 14.73 -16.36 -1.65
N LEU A 2 15.90 -16.94 -1.38
CA LEU A 2 16.90 -16.31 -0.50
C LEU A 2 17.86 -15.47 -1.35
N PHE A 3 17.89 -14.16 -1.12
CA PHE A 3 18.89 -13.25 -1.67
C PHE A 3 19.88 -12.83 -0.59
N SER A 4 21.17 -12.78 -0.93
CA SER A 4 22.16 -12.10 -0.07
C SER A 4 21.86 -10.60 0.01
N ASP A 5 22.34 -9.90 1.04
CA ASP A 5 22.12 -8.45 1.16
C ASP A 5 22.74 -7.66 0.01
N ALA A 6 23.90 -8.10 -0.49
CA ALA A 6 24.54 -7.48 -1.66
C ALA A 6 23.65 -7.60 -2.91
N GLU A 7 23.04 -8.77 -3.13
CA GLU A 7 22.13 -8.99 -4.25
C GLU A 7 20.81 -8.23 -4.06
N ALA A 8 20.26 -8.21 -2.84
CA ALA A 8 19.05 -7.46 -2.54
C ALA A 8 19.24 -5.97 -2.81
N ASN A 9 20.35 -5.39 -2.36
CA ASN A 9 20.67 -3.98 -2.63
C ASN A 9 20.87 -3.74 -4.14
N ALA A 10 21.55 -4.64 -4.86
CA ALA A 10 21.74 -4.50 -6.31
C ALA A 10 20.41 -4.54 -7.09
N LEU A 11 19.47 -5.42 -6.71
CA LEU A 11 18.13 -5.49 -7.31
C LEU A 11 17.31 -4.23 -7.02
N LEU A 12 17.45 -3.68 -5.81
CA LEU A 12 16.83 -2.41 -5.45
C LEU A 12 17.42 -1.24 -6.23
N ASP A 13 18.75 -1.20 -6.42
CA ASP A 13 19.40 -0.18 -7.26
C ASP A 13 18.98 -0.30 -8.73
N ASP A 14 18.81 -1.51 -9.27
CA ASP A 14 18.20 -1.70 -10.61
C ASP A 14 16.78 -1.16 -10.65
N HIS A 15 15.96 -1.47 -9.64
CA HIS A 15 14.61 -0.95 -9.52
C HIS A 15 14.58 0.58 -9.45
N ALA A 16 15.50 1.18 -8.69
CA ALA A 16 15.67 2.64 -8.59
C ALA A 16 15.92 3.29 -9.96
N SER A 17 16.73 2.64 -10.81
CA SER A 17 17.02 3.12 -12.17
C SER A 17 15.77 3.15 -13.07
N ARG A 18 14.80 2.27 -12.79
CA ARG A 18 13.54 2.14 -13.55
C ARG A 18 12.43 2.99 -12.95
N ALA A 19 12.34 3.11 -11.63
CA ALA A 19 11.27 3.81 -10.91
C ALA A 19 11.44 5.33 -10.90
N THR A 20 11.45 5.94 -12.07
CA THR A 20 11.82 7.36 -12.24
C THR A 20 10.71 8.35 -11.89
N HIS A 21 9.46 7.92 -11.77
CA HIS A 21 8.32 8.81 -11.50
C HIS A 21 7.37 8.23 -10.45
N LEU A 22 6.71 9.10 -9.69
CA LEU A 22 5.60 8.75 -8.80
C LEU A 22 4.28 9.31 -9.32
N ALA A 23 3.17 8.68 -8.92
CA ALA A 23 1.81 9.15 -9.15
C ALA A 23 0.91 8.84 -7.94
N VAL A 24 -0.22 9.55 -7.83
CA VAL A 24 -1.24 9.29 -6.80
C VAL A 24 -2.46 8.63 -7.45
N HIS A 25 -3.10 7.71 -6.72
CA HIS A 25 -4.31 7.03 -7.15
C HIS A 25 -5.44 7.17 -6.12
N SER A 26 -6.68 7.19 -6.61
CA SER A 26 -7.88 7.34 -5.80
C SER A 26 -8.44 6.03 -5.23
N ALA A 27 -8.00 4.90 -5.76
CA ALA A 27 -8.37 3.56 -5.31
C ALA A 27 -7.23 2.58 -5.60
N TYR A 28 -7.38 1.32 -5.20
CA TYR A 28 -6.36 0.29 -5.39
C TYR A 28 -5.92 0.19 -6.87
N PRO A 29 -4.63 0.44 -7.19
CA PRO A 29 -4.19 0.50 -8.58
C PRO A 29 -4.08 -0.86 -9.29
N GLY A 30 -4.14 -1.96 -8.54
CA GLY A 30 -3.91 -3.31 -9.06
C GLY A 30 -2.53 -3.46 -9.72
N ALA A 31 -2.43 -4.36 -10.69
CA ALA A 31 -1.17 -4.66 -11.39
C ALA A 31 -0.83 -3.70 -12.54
N THR A 32 -1.77 -2.81 -12.92
CA THR A 32 -1.65 -1.97 -14.13
C THR A 32 -1.67 -0.47 -13.85
N GLY A 33 -1.79 -0.05 -12.59
CA GLY A 33 -1.84 1.37 -12.24
C GLY A 33 -3.19 2.02 -12.53
N ALA A 34 -4.31 1.32 -12.34
CA ALA A 34 -5.64 1.88 -12.47
C ALA A 34 -5.89 3.03 -11.48
N SER A 35 -6.89 3.87 -11.73
CA SER A 35 -7.32 4.94 -10.81
C SER A 35 -6.28 6.03 -10.53
N GLU A 36 -5.32 6.27 -11.44
CA GLU A 36 -4.37 7.39 -11.34
C GLU A 36 -5.12 8.73 -11.38
N VAL A 37 -4.78 9.65 -10.48
CA VAL A 37 -5.55 10.90 -10.25
C VAL A 37 -4.70 12.15 -10.05
N SER A 38 -3.40 12.03 -9.71
CA SER A 38 -2.49 13.18 -9.73
C SER A 38 -2.48 13.82 -11.13
N SER A 39 -2.42 15.15 -11.20
CA SER A 39 -2.53 15.89 -12.47
C SER A 39 -1.42 15.55 -13.48
N ALA A 40 -0.26 15.10 -12.99
CA ALA A 40 0.81 14.52 -13.76
C ALA A 40 1.64 13.62 -12.85
N ARG A 41 2.39 12.69 -13.44
CA ARG A 41 3.44 11.97 -12.73
C ARG A 41 4.64 12.89 -12.52
N VAL A 42 5.29 12.75 -11.38
CA VAL A 42 6.40 13.63 -10.99
C VAL A 42 7.66 12.82 -10.83
N ALA A 43 8.78 13.34 -11.32
CA ALA A 43 10.07 12.67 -11.21
C ALA A 43 10.43 12.40 -9.75
N ALA A 44 11.02 11.24 -9.49
CA ALA A 44 11.49 10.82 -8.18
C ALA A 44 12.94 10.34 -8.26
N GLY A 45 13.70 10.67 -7.23
CA GLY A 45 15.06 10.18 -7.01
C GLY A 45 15.09 9.23 -5.82
N TRP A 46 16.01 8.29 -5.85
CA TRP A 46 16.22 7.31 -4.80
C TRP A 46 17.64 7.43 -4.25
N GLY A 47 17.81 7.12 -2.97
CA GLY A 47 19.12 6.88 -2.39
C GLY A 47 19.79 5.64 -2.97
N SER A 48 21.01 5.37 -2.56
CA SER A 48 21.64 4.06 -2.82
C SER A 48 21.01 3.03 -1.90
N ALA A 49 20.67 1.85 -2.43
CA ALA A 49 20.11 0.79 -1.62
C ALA A 49 21.11 0.29 -0.57
N ALA A 50 20.62 0.08 0.64
CA ALA A 50 21.39 -0.48 1.75
C ALA A 50 20.43 -1.18 2.71
N ALA A 51 20.93 -2.16 3.47
CA ALA A 51 20.11 -2.93 4.42
C ALA A 51 18.82 -3.51 3.82
N ARG A 52 18.82 -3.82 2.50
CA ARG A 52 17.67 -4.32 1.74
C ARG A 52 16.52 -3.32 1.64
N GLU A 53 16.84 -2.04 1.75
CA GLU A 53 15.91 -0.92 1.65
C GLU A 53 16.40 0.08 0.60
N LEU A 54 15.44 0.70 -0.07
CA LEU A 54 15.63 1.79 -1.02
C LEU A 54 14.70 2.92 -0.65
N ASP A 55 15.29 4.01 -0.19
CA ASP A 55 14.56 5.19 0.26
C ASP A 55 14.48 6.26 -0.81
N LEU A 56 13.36 6.97 -0.83
CA LEU A 56 13.19 8.19 -1.60
C LEU A 56 14.24 9.24 -1.15
N SER A 57 15.00 9.80 -2.10
CA SER A 57 16.11 10.72 -1.76
C SER A 57 15.65 12.13 -1.37
N ALA A 58 14.44 12.52 -1.77
CA ALA A 58 13.85 13.82 -1.50
C ALA A 58 12.34 13.75 -1.64
N ALA A 59 11.61 14.61 -0.90
CA ALA A 59 10.16 14.66 -0.98
C ALA A 59 9.68 14.97 -2.41
N VAL A 60 8.59 14.32 -2.83
CA VAL A 60 7.96 14.50 -4.14
C VAL A 60 6.57 15.10 -3.95
N SER A 61 6.34 16.25 -4.56
CA SER A 61 5.05 16.96 -4.49
C SER A 61 4.24 16.73 -5.77
N LEU A 62 3.05 16.15 -5.64
CA LEU A 62 2.12 15.86 -6.73
C LEU A 62 0.90 16.76 -6.66
N SER A 63 0.58 17.45 -7.75
CA SER A 63 -0.64 18.26 -7.85
C SER A 63 -1.88 17.36 -7.91
N MET A 64 -2.89 17.73 -7.12
CA MET A 64 -4.15 17.00 -7.00
C MET A 64 -5.31 17.89 -7.51
N PRO A 65 -6.17 17.38 -8.42
CA PRO A 65 -7.36 18.11 -8.87
C PRO A 65 -8.36 18.36 -7.73
N ALA A 66 -9.20 19.39 -7.87
CA ALA A 66 -10.34 19.60 -6.97
C ALA A 66 -11.35 18.44 -7.08
N GLY A 67 -11.92 18.04 -5.95
CA GLY A 67 -12.84 16.90 -5.84
C GLY A 67 -12.18 15.52 -5.98
N SER A 68 -10.84 15.46 -6.01
CA SER A 68 -10.11 14.19 -6.09
C SER A 68 -9.86 13.57 -4.72
N THR A 69 -9.56 12.28 -4.73
CA THR A 69 -9.21 11.50 -3.54
C THR A 69 -7.84 10.87 -3.74
N ALA A 70 -6.97 10.94 -2.74
CA ALA A 70 -5.68 10.28 -2.69
C ALA A 70 -5.73 9.13 -1.68
N ALA A 71 -5.38 7.93 -2.12
CA ALA A 71 -5.37 6.73 -1.27
C ALA A 71 -4.11 5.88 -1.47
N TRP A 72 -3.46 5.96 -2.65
CA TRP A 72 -2.26 5.19 -2.95
C TRP A 72 -1.22 6.05 -3.67
N VAL A 73 0.06 5.72 -3.45
CA VAL A 73 1.19 6.25 -4.22
C VAL A 73 1.85 5.12 -5.00
N SER A 74 2.17 5.37 -6.26
CA SER A 74 2.76 4.38 -7.17
C SER A 74 4.12 4.80 -7.71
N ARG A 75 4.86 3.82 -8.24
CA ARG A 75 6.07 4.04 -9.03
C ARG A 75 5.84 3.71 -10.51
N TRP A 76 6.44 4.52 -11.38
CA TRP A 76 6.34 4.42 -12.84
C TRP A 76 7.69 4.60 -13.52
N SER A 77 7.82 4.01 -14.70
CA SER A 77 9.05 4.12 -15.49
C SER A 77 9.17 5.36 -16.38
N ALA A 78 8.11 6.15 -16.51
CA ALA A 78 8.07 7.34 -17.34
C ALA A 78 6.98 8.32 -16.90
N ILE A 79 7.14 9.60 -17.27
CA ILE A 79 6.19 10.69 -17.00
C ILE A 79 4.81 10.46 -17.61
N SER A 80 4.75 9.77 -18.75
CA SER A 80 3.54 9.41 -19.46
C SER A 80 3.77 8.07 -20.15
N GLY A 81 2.76 7.19 -20.17
CA GLY A 81 2.94 5.80 -20.59
C GLY A 81 3.87 5.05 -19.64
N GLY A 82 4.78 4.22 -20.15
CA GLY A 82 5.70 3.44 -19.31
C GLY A 82 5.03 2.31 -18.53
N SER A 83 5.86 1.56 -17.79
CA SER A 83 5.41 0.42 -16.99
C SER A 83 5.03 0.87 -15.59
N PHE A 84 3.91 0.34 -15.09
CA PHE A 84 3.57 0.40 -13.67
C PHE A 84 4.51 -0.54 -12.92
N LEU A 85 5.12 -0.05 -11.85
CA LEU A 85 6.13 -0.81 -11.11
C LEU A 85 5.68 -1.17 -9.69
N GLY A 86 4.46 -0.83 -9.30
CA GLY A 86 3.89 -1.10 -7.97
C GLY A 86 3.36 0.15 -7.29
N ALA A 87 2.58 -0.06 -6.23
CA ALA A 87 2.01 0.99 -5.39
C ALA A 87 1.93 0.55 -3.93
N THR A 88 1.91 1.53 -3.04
CA THR A 88 1.69 1.35 -1.61
C THR A 88 0.53 2.24 -1.16
N PRO A 89 -0.27 1.81 -0.16
CA PRO A 89 -1.26 2.68 0.46
C PRO A 89 -0.60 3.92 1.06
N ILE A 90 -1.28 5.06 0.99
CA ILE A 90 -0.88 6.28 1.69
C ILE A 90 -1.20 6.12 3.17
N GLY A 91 -0.30 6.53 4.06
CA GLY A 91 -0.50 6.46 5.51
C GLY A 91 -0.28 5.08 6.14
N GLY A 92 0.09 4.08 5.33
CA GLY A 92 0.55 2.78 5.81
C GLY A 92 1.86 2.88 6.60
N SER A 93 2.09 1.90 7.48
CA SER A 93 3.30 1.79 8.30
C SER A 93 4.21 0.63 7.87
N GLY A 94 3.92 0.06 6.70
CA GLY A 94 4.64 -1.07 6.11
C GLY A 94 3.75 -2.30 6.03
N SER A 95 3.69 -2.87 4.83
CA SER A 95 2.87 -4.04 4.53
C SER A 95 3.24 -5.24 5.40
N LYS A 96 2.23 -5.95 5.88
CA LYS A 96 2.38 -7.19 6.64
C LYS A 96 1.74 -8.34 5.90
N GLU A 97 2.36 -9.51 6.02
CA GLU A 97 1.74 -10.75 5.59
C GLU A 97 0.56 -11.10 6.50
N VAL A 98 -0.37 -11.86 5.94
CA VAL A 98 -1.58 -12.29 6.65
C VAL A 98 -1.77 -13.79 6.56
N GLN A 99 -2.30 -14.34 7.64
CA GLN A 99 -2.95 -15.64 7.66
C GLN A 99 -4.39 -15.45 8.12
N VAL A 100 -5.27 -16.39 7.75
CA VAL A 100 -6.71 -16.28 8.04
C VAL A 100 -7.15 -17.47 8.88
N ASP A 101 -7.90 -17.18 9.94
CA ASP A 101 -8.70 -18.15 10.67
C ASP A 101 -10.18 -17.87 10.37
N THR A 102 -10.75 -18.67 9.45
CA THR A 102 -12.16 -18.59 9.06
C THR A 102 -13.12 -19.14 10.12
N THR A 103 -12.63 -19.85 11.15
CA THR A 103 -13.47 -20.30 12.27
C THR A 103 -13.66 -19.18 13.29
N ALA A 104 -12.63 -18.35 13.47
CA ALA A 104 -12.64 -17.23 14.41
C ALA A 104 -12.87 -15.86 13.73
N ASP A 105 -13.09 -15.81 12.42
CA ASP A 105 -13.18 -14.57 11.63
C ASP A 105 -12.01 -13.61 11.87
N THR A 106 -10.80 -14.18 12.00
CA THR A 106 -9.61 -13.45 12.46
C THR A 106 -8.53 -13.44 11.40
N ILE A 107 -7.88 -12.29 11.25
CA ILE A 107 -6.65 -12.08 10.51
C ILE A 107 -5.49 -12.19 11.49
N VAL A 108 -4.58 -13.12 11.24
CA VAL A 108 -3.34 -13.28 12.00
C VAL A 108 -2.22 -12.57 11.24
N SER A 109 -1.56 -11.63 11.91
CA SER A 109 -0.48 -10.82 11.37
C SER A 109 0.40 -10.34 12.52
N GLU A 110 1.50 -11.06 12.78
CA GLU A 110 2.33 -10.82 13.96
C GLU A 110 2.91 -9.39 14.00
N GLY A 111 2.79 -8.73 15.15
CA GLY A 111 3.29 -7.38 15.34
C GLY A 111 2.75 -6.35 14.34
N HIS A 112 1.48 -6.46 13.93
CA HIS A 112 0.87 -5.58 12.93
C HIS A 112 0.80 -4.10 13.36
N GLY A 113 0.72 -3.83 14.66
CA GLY A 113 0.69 -2.46 15.21
C GLY A 113 -0.64 -1.71 15.08
N PHE A 114 -1.59 -2.21 14.27
CA PHE A 114 -2.95 -1.66 14.16
C PHE A 114 -3.77 -1.68 15.46
N SER A 115 -4.56 -0.64 15.68
CA SER A 115 -5.52 -0.47 16.76
C SER A 115 -6.96 -0.53 16.25
N ASN A 116 -7.93 -0.79 17.13
CA ASN A 116 -9.34 -0.74 16.76
C ASN A 116 -9.72 0.66 16.23
N GLY A 117 -10.46 0.70 15.12
CA GLY A 117 -10.83 1.92 14.40
C GLY A 117 -9.84 2.33 13.31
N ASP A 118 -8.64 1.74 13.26
CA ASP A 118 -7.71 1.98 12.16
C ASP A 118 -8.29 1.44 10.86
N ARG A 119 -8.02 2.16 9.77
CA ARG A 119 -8.38 1.71 8.43
C ARG A 119 -7.26 0.87 7.85
N VAL A 120 -7.62 -0.27 7.28
CA VAL A 120 -6.71 -1.20 6.62
C VAL A 120 -7.22 -1.57 5.25
N VAL A 121 -6.30 -2.01 4.40
CA VAL A 121 -6.60 -2.54 3.07
C VAL A 121 -5.82 -3.83 2.82
N PHE A 122 -6.48 -4.80 2.20
CA PHE A 122 -5.87 -6.05 1.74
C PHE A 122 -5.53 -5.95 0.26
N TYR A 123 -4.33 -6.34 -0.15
CA TYR A 123 -3.86 -6.22 -1.53
C TYR A 123 -2.75 -7.21 -1.87
N ASN A 124 -2.22 -7.14 -3.10
CA ASN A 124 -1.18 -8.04 -3.61
C ASN A 124 -1.62 -9.51 -3.78
N GLY A 125 -2.94 -9.78 -3.85
CA GLY A 125 -3.48 -11.12 -4.06
C GLY A 125 -5.00 -11.16 -3.94
N THR A 126 -5.56 -12.35 -4.00
CA THR A 126 -6.97 -12.62 -3.71
C THR A 126 -7.22 -12.47 -2.22
N ALA A 127 -8.16 -11.60 -1.85
CA ALA A 127 -8.55 -11.40 -0.45
C ALA A 127 -9.33 -12.61 0.11
N PRO A 128 -9.41 -12.76 1.44
CA PRO A 128 -10.21 -13.78 2.10
C PRO A 128 -11.69 -13.66 1.69
N GLY A 129 -12.41 -14.77 1.62
CA GLY A 129 -13.83 -14.76 1.29
C GLY A 129 -14.62 -13.89 2.26
N GLY A 130 -15.50 -13.01 1.77
CA GLY A 130 -16.16 -11.97 2.58
C GLY A 130 -15.46 -10.60 2.49
N LEU A 131 -14.21 -10.57 2.04
CA LEU A 131 -13.46 -9.36 1.74
C LEU A 131 -13.19 -9.22 0.23
N THR A 132 -12.85 -8.01 -0.19
CA THR A 132 -12.45 -7.68 -1.55
C THR A 132 -11.13 -6.94 -1.49
N ALA A 133 -10.13 -7.39 -2.26
CA ALA A 133 -8.84 -6.73 -2.33
C ALA A 133 -9.01 -5.28 -2.84
N GLY A 134 -8.34 -4.35 -2.17
CA GLY A 134 -8.41 -2.93 -2.46
C GLY A 134 -9.57 -2.17 -1.79
N ASN A 135 -10.52 -2.86 -1.15
CA ASN A 135 -11.52 -2.19 -0.32
C ASN A 135 -10.94 -1.83 1.05
N GLU A 136 -11.33 -0.67 1.57
CA GLU A 136 -11.00 -0.24 2.93
C GLU A 136 -11.91 -0.94 3.95
N TYR A 137 -11.31 -1.38 5.05
CA TYR A 137 -11.99 -1.97 6.20
C TYR A 137 -11.52 -1.31 7.50
N PHE A 138 -12.27 -1.49 8.57
CA PHE A 138 -11.91 -1.00 9.90
C PHE A 138 -11.47 -2.16 10.79
N VAL A 139 -10.39 -1.97 11.52
CA VAL A 139 -9.88 -2.93 12.50
C VAL A 139 -10.80 -2.98 13.70
N VAL A 140 -11.17 -4.19 14.13
CA VAL A 140 -11.92 -4.48 15.36
C VAL A 140 -11.31 -5.70 16.04
N GLY A 141 -11.51 -5.86 17.36
CA GLY A 141 -10.98 -7.01 18.10
C GLY A 141 -9.44 -7.16 18.05
N SER A 142 -8.70 -6.06 17.89
CA SER A 142 -7.24 -6.04 17.76
C SER A 142 -6.53 -6.57 19.02
N THR A 143 -5.49 -7.37 18.80
CA THR A 143 -4.51 -7.85 19.77
C THR A 143 -3.10 -7.48 19.30
N ALA A 144 -2.05 -8.10 19.84
CA ALA A 144 -0.68 -7.85 19.38
C ALA A 144 -0.39 -8.45 17.99
N ASP A 145 -1.00 -9.60 17.69
CA ASP A 145 -0.63 -10.45 16.56
C ASP A 145 -1.84 -10.86 15.71
N SER A 146 -3.01 -10.35 16.03
CA SER A 146 -4.23 -10.67 15.31
C SER A 146 -5.29 -9.60 15.48
N PHE A 147 -6.16 -9.48 14.50
CA PHE A 147 -7.31 -8.59 14.53
C PHE A 147 -8.45 -9.14 13.65
N GLN A 148 -9.64 -8.58 13.79
CA GLN A 148 -10.78 -8.82 12.93
C GLN A 148 -11.10 -7.53 12.16
N VAL A 149 -11.97 -7.60 11.16
CA VAL A 149 -12.35 -6.43 10.36
C VAL A 149 -13.85 -6.23 10.25
N SER A 150 -14.27 -4.97 10.12
CA SER A 150 -15.64 -4.54 9.87
C SER A 150 -15.73 -3.62 8.66
N ALA A 151 -16.92 -3.53 8.06
CA ALA A 151 -17.17 -2.65 6.90
C ALA A 151 -17.35 -1.16 7.30
N SER A 152 -17.53 -0.90 8.58
CA SER A 152 -17.69 0.45 9.15
C SER A 152 -16.96 0.54 10.48
N ASP A 153 -16.58 1.74 10.88
CA ASP A 153 -15.97 2.00 12.19
C ASP A 153 -16.86 1.51 13.34
N GLY A 154 -16.30 0.72 14.25
CA GLY A 154 -17.02 0.06 15.34
C GLY A 154 -18.14 -0.91 14.90
N GLY A 155 -18.13 -1.33 13.63
CA GLY A 155 -19.15 -2.19 13.03
C GLY A 155 -19.06 -3.66 13.46
N ALA A 156 -19.99 -4.46 12.93
CA ALA A 156 -19.96 -5.91 13.12
C ALA A 156 -18.77 -6.54 12.40
N VAL A 157 -18.21 -7.58 13.00
CA VAL A 157 -17.17 -8.43 12.39
C VAL A 157 -17.69 -9.03 11.09
N ILE A 158 -16.86 -8.99 10.05
CA ILE A 158 -17.14 -9.63 8.77
C ILE A 158 -16.81 -11.13 8.88
N ASN A 159 -17.77 -11.96 8.46
CA ASN A 159 -17.59 -13.41 8.35
C ASN A 159 -16.61 -13.77 7.23
N LEU A 160 -15.53 -14.47 7.56
CA LEU A 160 -14.49 -14.90 6.62
C LEU A 160 -14.77 -16.32 6.13
N THR A 161 -14.88 -16.50 4.82
CA THR A 161 -15.33 -17.78 4.23
C THR A 161 -14.26 -18.55 3.45
N SER A 162 -13.08 -17.96 3.26
CA SER A 162 -11.89 -18.61 2.69
C SER A 162 -10.62 -17.81 3.01
N ASP A 163 -9.44 -18.42 2.86
CA ASP A 163 -8.17 -17.85 3.33
C ASP A 163 -7.56 -16.78 2.40
N GLY A 164 -7.92 -16.76 1.11
CA GLY A 164 -7.27 -15.91 0.10
C GLY A 164 -5.95 -16.50 -0.44
N ASP A 165 -5.15 -15.67 -1.11
CA ASP A 165 -3.88 -16.08 -1.72
C ASP A 165 -2.70 -16.04 -0.75
N VAL A 166 -1.75 -16.96 -0.93
CA VAL A 166 -0.42 -16.87 -0.33
C VAL A 166 0.30 -15.65 -0.90
N GLY A 167 0.72 -14.72 -0.05
CA GLY A 167 1.36 -13.45 -0.45
C GLY A 167 0.42 -12.25 -0.47
N LEU A 168 -0.83 -12.41 -0.04
CA LEU A 168 -1.70 -11.29 0.30
C LEU A 168 -1.06 -10.47 1.43
N LEU A 169 -1.15 -9.15 1.30
CA LEU A 169 -0.64 -8.19 2.27
C LEU A 169 -1.78 -7.37 2.85
N VAL A 170 -1.57 -6.90 4.08
CA VAL A 170 -2.37 -5.87 4.73
C VAL A 170 -1.49 -4.67 5.09
N ASP A 171 -2.02 -3.47 4.98
CA ASP A 171 -1.38 -2.26 5.51
C ASP A 171 -2.47 -1.28 5.95
N GLY A 172 -2.07 -0.32 6.78
CA GLY A 172 -2.88 0.86 7.09
C GLY A 172 -3.09 1.71 5.84
N ILE A 173 -4.22 2.41 5.78
CA ILE A 173 -4.52 3.32 4.68
C ILE A 173 -5.22 4.59 5.18
N VAL A 174 -4.78 5.72 4.64
CA VAL A 174 -5.38 7.03 4.83
C VAL A 174 -5.84 7.53 3.48
N THR A 175 -7.12 7.89 3.42
CA THR A 175 -7.76 8.41 2.23
C THR A 175 -8.05 9.90 2.40
N GLU A 176 -7.31 10.73 1.68
CA GLU A 176 -7.42 12.19 1.73
C GLU A 176 -8.28 12.71 0.59
N THR A 177 -9.23 13.59 0.88
CA THR A 177 -10.09 14.22 -0.14
C THR A 177 -9.72 15.69 -0.32
N PHE A 178 -9.38 16.05 -1.56
CA PHE A 178 -9.01 17.39 -1.97
C PHE A 178 -10.26 18.15 -2.40
N GLY A 179 -10.92 18.85 -1.46
CA GLY A 179 -12.11 19.64 -1.77
C GLY A 179 -11.85 20.76 -2.80
N ASN A 180 -10.63 21.30 -2.81
CA ASN A 180 -10.10 22.19 -3.84
C ASN A 180 -8.83 21.58 -4.43
N ALA A 181 -8.35 22.12 -5.55
CA ALA A 181 -7.06 21.71 -6.09
C ALA A 181 -5.95 21.96 -5.06
N GLY A 182 -5.03 21.00 -4.93
CA GLY A 182 -4.04 20.99 -3.85
C GLY A 182 -2.78 20.23 -4.23
N THR A 183 -1.98 19.88 -3.24
CA THR A 183 -0.74 19.13 -3.42
C THR A 183 -0.64 18.03 -2.38
N MET A 184 -0.42 16.81 -2.83
CA MET A 184 -0.01 15.69 -1.99
C MET A 184 1.52 15.64 -1.97
N THR A 185 2.14 15.69 -0.79
CA THR A 185 3.60 15.55 -0.67
C THR A 185 3.95 14.18 -0.10
N ILE A 186 4.71 13.41 -0.87
CA ILE A 186 5.30 12.15 -0.43
C ILE A 186 6.64 12.51 0.20
N SER A 187 6.67 12.62 1.53
CA SER A 187 7.86 13.02 2.29
C SER A 187 8.85 11.88 2.48
N ALA A 188 8.37 10.65 2.48
CA ALA A 188 9.16 9.43 2.56
C ALA A 188 8.44 8.30 1.82
N LEU A 189 9.23 7.40 1.23
CA LEU A 189 8.77 6.15 0.65
C LEU A 189 9.97 5.20 0.66
N THR A 190 9.77 4.02 1.24
CA THR A 190 10.79 2.96 1.31
C THR A 190 10.30 1.75 0.53
N ILE A 191 11.20 1.15 -0.25
CA ILE A 191 10.98 -0.12 -0.93
C ILE A 191 11.93 -1.13 -0.32
N SER A 192 11.41 -2.28 0.12
CA SER A 192 12.20 -3.35 0.74
C SER A 192 11.94 -4.70 0.07
N ILE A 193 12.93 -5.61 0.14
CA ILE A 193 12.86 -6.98 -0.38
C ILE A 193 13.66 -7.98 0.48
#